data_AF-A0A257P8K0-F1
#
_entry.id   AF-A0A257P8K0-F1
#
_cell.length_a   1.000
_cell.length_b   1.000
_cell.length_c   1.000
_cell.angle_alpha   90.00
_cell.angle_beta   90.00
_cell.angle_gamma   90.00
#
_symmetry.space_group_name_H-M   'P 1'
#
loop_
_entity.id
_entity.type
_entity.pdbx_description
1 polymer ?
#
loop_
_entity_poly.entity_id
_entity_poly.type
_entity_poly.pdbx_seq_one_letter_code
_entity_poly.pdbx_strand_id
1 'polypeptide(L)'
;LTSVSLKVTSALDAEKFQAWIGHILQTQGQDILRTKGILSYKNEDRRFGFQAVHMMADGDFLRPWHADEARVSRIVFIGRGLNRPQLRRGFESCAA
;
A
#
# COMPACT_ATOMS: atom_id res chain seq x y z
N LEU A 1 14.67 -10.78 -9.51
CA LEU A 1 13.52 -9.86 -9.34
C LEU A 1 12.44 -10.62 -8.60
N THR A 2 11.91 -10.05 -7.52
CA THR A 2 10.89 -10.67 -6.68
C THR A 2 9.68 -9.75 -6.55
N SER A 3 8.50 -10.33 -6.41
CA SER A 3 7.29 -9.60 -6.05
C SER A 3 6.83 -9.98 -4.64
N VAL A 4 6.40 -9.00 -3.86
CA VAL A 4 5.84 -9.19 -2.53
C VAL A 4 4.45 -8.60 -2.52
N SER A 5 3.44 -9.46 -2.33
CA SER A 5 2.04 -9.06 -2.17
C SER A 5 1.63 -9.14 -0.71
N LEU A 6 1.03 -8.07 -0.21
CA LEU A 6 0.54 -7.92 1.15
C LEU A 6 -0.95 -7.58 1.12
N LYS A 7 -1.68 -8.07 2.13
CA LYS A 7 -3.10 -7.83 2.30
C LYS A 7 -3.42 -7.58 3.76
N VAL A 8 -4.32 -6.64 4.01
CA VAL A 8 -4.87 -6.30 5.32
C VAL A 8 -6.37 -6.11 5.16
N THR A 9 -7.15 -6.75 6.04
CA THR A 9 -8.62 -6.72 6.01
C THR A 9 -9.20 -5.62 6.89
N SER A 10 -8.41 -5.01 7.77
CA SER A 10 -8.78 -3.82 8.51
C SER A 10 -8.66 -2.56 7.65
N ALA A 11 -9.46 -1.54 7.98
CA ALA A 11 -9.26 -0.21 7.42
C ALA A 11 -7.89 0.34 7.83
N LEU A 12 -7.26 1.05 6.91
CA LEU A 12 -5.98 1.71 7.13
C LEU A 12 -6.19 3.16 7.55
N ASP A 13 -5.26 3.66 8.33
CA ASP A 13 -5.09 5.08 8.59
C ASP A 13 -4.28 5.69 7.44
N ALA A 14 -4.84 6.70 6.78
CA ALA A 14 -4.22 7.32 5.61
C ALA A 14 -2.90 8.02 5.97
N GLU A 15 -2.82 8.69 7.12
CA GLU A 15 -1.60 9.39 7.54
C GLU A 15 -0.49 8.40 7.88
N LYS A 16 -0.82 7.32 8.61
CA LYS A 16 0.16 6.25 8.91
C LYS A 16 0.68 5.61 7.64
N PHE A 17 -0.22 5.32 6.69
CA PHE A 17 0.17 4.72 5.41
C PHE A 17 1.10 5.65 4.62
N GLN A 18 0.76 6.93 4.50
CA GLN A 18 1.57 7.90 3.76
C GLN A 18 2.96 8.09 4.37
N ALA A 19 3.05 8.18 5.69
CA ALA A 19 4.33 8.27 6.39
C ALA A 19 5.18 7.00 6.18
N TRP A 20 4.57 5.82 6.31
CA TRP A 20 5.26 4.55 6.13
C TRP A 20 5.74 4.35 4.68
N ILE A 21 4.88 4.55 3.69
CA ILE A 21 5.24 4.33 2.28
C ILE A 21 6.28 5.35 1.82
N GLY A 22 6.18 6.61 2.27
CA GLY A 22 7.19 7.63 2.01
C GLY A 22 8.56 7.22 2.52
N HIS A 23 8.64 6.70 3.75
CA HIS A 23 9.90 6.20 4.32
C HIS A 23 10.45 5.00 3.53
N ILE A 24 9.59 4.05 3.13
CA ILE A 24 9.99 2.88 2.35
C ILE A 24 10.53 3.29 0.98
N LEU A 25 9.85 4.20 0.27
CA LEU A 25 10.33 4.69 -1.02
C LEU A 25 11.63 5.49 -0.86
N GLN A 26 11.77 6.30 0.20
CA GLN A 26 13.01 7.03 0.47
C GLN A 26 14.23 6.12 0.75
N THR A 27 14.03 5.07 1.53
CA THR A 27 15.11 4.18 1.97
C THR A 27 15.39 3.02 1.02
N GLN A 28 14.38 2.53 0.30
CA GLN A 28 14.43 1.32 -0.54
C GLN A 28 13.98 1.58 -1.99
N GLY A 29 13.71 2.82 -2.41
CA GLY A 29 13.18 3.16 -3.74
C GLY A 29 14.10 2.82 -4.92
N GLN A 30 15.40 2.61 -4.69
CA GLN A 30 16.32 2.09 -5.70
C GLN A 30 16.05 0.61 -6.02
N ASP A 31 15.68 -0.16 -5.01
CA ASP A 31 15.39 -1.58 -5.12
C ASP A 31 13.92 -1.85 -5.47
N ILE A 32 13.02 -0.94 -5.10
CA ILE A 32 11.60 -0.97 -5.44
C ILE A 32 11.39 -0.32 -6.81
N LEU A 33 11.21 -1.16 -7.83
CA LEU A 33 10.99 -0.70 -9.21
C LEU A 33 9.56 -0.20 -9.42
N ARG A 34 8.60 -0.89 -8.82
CA ARG A 34 7.18 -0.53 -8.91
C ARG A 34 6.41 -1.00 -7.70
N THR A 35 5.50 -0.15 -7.25
CA THR A 35 4.50 -0.49 -6.23
C THR A 35 3.12 -0.16 -6.77
N LYS A 36 2.15 -1.02 -6.48
CA LYS A 36 0.73 -0.75 -6.72
C LYS A 36 -0.10 -1.21 -5.54
N GLY A 37 -1.12 -0.45 -5.18
CA GLY A 37 -2.03 -0.81 -4.11
C GLY A 37 -3.46 -0.37 -4.37
N ILE A 38 -4.39 -1.09 -3.77
CA ILE A 38 -5.76 -0.65 -3.57
C ILE A 38 -5.97 -0.67 -2.07
N LEU A 39 -6.28 0.49 -1.49
CA LEU A 39 -6.35 0.67 -0.05
C LEU A 39 -7.77 1.02 0.37
N SER A 40 -8.17 0.50 1.52
CA SER A 40 -9.39 0.89 2.23
C SER A 40 -8.98 1.77 3.40
N TYR A 41 -9.32 3.06 3.35
CA TYR A 41 -9.08 3.97 4.45
C TYR A 41 -10.26 4.01 5.43
N LYS A 42 -9.97 4.35 6.69
CA LYS A 42 -11.00 4.62 7.69
C LYS A 42 -11.80 5.85 7.28
N ASN A 43 -13.12 5.80 7.49
CA ASN A 43 -14.08 6.87 7.14
C ASN A 43 -14.12 7.23 5.64
N GLU A 44 -13.70 6.32 4.76
CA GLU A 44 -13.82 6.50 3.30
C GLU A 44 -14.48 5.27 2.68
N ASP A 45 -15.47 5.55 1.83
CA ASP A 45 -16.27 4.52 1.14
C ASP A 45 -15.74 4.23 -0.27
N ARG A 46 -14.78 5.01 -0.75
CA ARG A 46 -14.05 4.79 -1.99
C ARG A 46 -12.78 3.98 -1.77
N ARG A 47 -12.38 3.31 -2.84
CA ARG A 47 -11.07 2.66 -2.91
C ARG A 47 -10.03 3.71 -3.21
N PHE A 48 -8.90 3.67 -2.53
CA PHE A 48 -7.77 4.48 -2.91
C PHE A 48 -6.81 3.66 -3.77
N GLY A 49 -6.68 4.02 -5.03
CA GLY A 49 -5.70 3.44 -5.94
C GLY A 49 -4.35 4.11 -5.71
N PHE A 50 -3.35 3.34 -5.31
CA PHE A 50 -1.99 3.80 -5.08
C PHE A 50 -1.04 3.22 -6.12
N GLN A 51 -0.11 4.02 -6.61
CA GLN A 51 0.99 3.55 -7.45
C GLN A 51 2.27 4.33 -7.15
N ALA A 52 3.41 3.65 -7.21
CA ALA A 52 4.70 4.30 -7.14
C ALA A 52 5.69 3.68 -8.11
N VAL A 53 6.53 4.52 -8.71
CA VAL A 53 7.64 4.12 -9.58
C VAL A 53 8.89 4.83 -9.07
N HIS A 54 9.88 4.07 -8.64
CA HIS A 54 11.04 4.58 -7.90
C HIS A 54 10.60 5.44 -6.70
N MET A 55 10.92 6.73 -6.71
CA MET A 55 10.66 7.67 -5.60
C MET A 55 9.34 8.43 -5.76
N MET A 56 8.69 8.30 -6.91
CA MET A 56 7.48 9.06 -7.24
C MET A 56 6.25 8.22 -6.91
N ALA A 57 5.47 8.68 -5.95
CA ALA A 57 4.20 8.10 -5.57
C ALA A 57 3.05 8.97 -6.08
N ASP A 58 1.99 8.30 -6.51
CA ASP A 58 0.76 8.90 -7.00
C ASP A 58 -0.42 8.06 -6.48
N GLY A 59 -1.55 8.71 -6.26
CA GLY A 59 -2.74 8.00 -5.82
C GLY A 59 -4.00 8.82 -5.93
N ASP A 60 -5.09 8.12 -6.22
CA ASP A 60 -6.39 8.73 -6.48
C ASP A 60 -7.53 7.87 -5.94
N PHE A 61 -8.65 8.52 -5.62
CA PHE A 61 -9.87 7.83 -5.25
C PHE A 61 -10.56 7.26 -6.48
N LEU A 62 -10.72 5.94 -6.46
CA LEU A 62 -11.46 5.21 -7.48
C LEU A 62 -12.94 5.13 -7.08
N ARG A 63 -13.65 4.24 -7.77
CA ARG A 63 -15.05 3.91 -7.47
C ARG A 63 -15.27 3.52 -5.99
N PRO A 64 -16.47 3.78 -5.46
CA PRO A 64 -16.91 3.22 -4.19
C PRO A 64 -16.72 1.70 -4.08
N TRP A 65 -16.56 1.23 -2.85
CA TRP A 65 -16.77 -0.18 -2.52
C TRP A 65 -18.23 -0.55 -2.75
N HIS A 66 -18.48 -1.74 -3.31
CA HIS A 66 -19.85 -2.27 -3.36
C HIS A 66 -20.27 -2.75 -1.97
N ALA A 67 -21.58 -2.77 -1.71
CA ALA A 67 -22.13 -3.23 -0.43
C ALA A 67 -21.70 -4.68 -0.08
N ASP A 68 -21.60 -5.53 -1.11
CA ASP A 68 -21.24 -6.95 -0.96
C ASP A 68 -19.73 -7.22 -1.08
N GLU A 69 -18.91 -6.18 -1.25
CA GLU A 69 -17.47 -6.36 -1.45
C GLU A 69 -16.68 -6.19 -0.16
N ALA A 70 -15.85 -7.19 0.15
CA ALA A 70 -14.93 -7.11 1.28
C ALA A 70 -13.93 -5.96 1.06
N ARG A 71 -13.98 -4.97 1.95
CA ARG A 71 -13.01 -3.87 2.01
C ARG A 71 -11.66 -4.41 2.45
N VAL A 72 -10.82 -4.78 1.48
CA VAL A 72 -9.49 -5.36 1.72
C VAL A 72 -8.43 -4.52 1.06
N SER A 73 -7.53 -3.99 1.87
CA SER A 73 -6.34 -3.30 1.41
C SER A 73 -5.33 -4.30 0.87
N ARG A 74 -4.83 -4.08 -0.34
CA ARG A 74 -3.83 -4.92 -1.00
C ARG A 74 -2.74 -4.04 -1.59
N ILE A 75 -1.50 -4.41 -1.41
CA ILE A 75 -0.35 -3.73 -1.99
C ILE A 75 0.66 -4.75 -2.51
N VAL A 76 1.23 -4.48 -3.67
CA VAL A 76 2.27 -5.29 -4.31
C VAL A 76 3.51 -4.44 -4.55
N PHE A 77 4.65 -4.96 -4.13
CA PHE A 77 5.97 -4.40 -4.38
C PHE A 77 6.70 -5.30 -5.38
N ILE A 78 7.35 -4.71 -6.37
CA ILE A 78 8.14 -5.42 -7.38
C ILE A 78 9.54 -4.82 -7.38
N GLY A 79 10.55 -5.65 -7.13
CA GLY A 79 11.88 -5.15 -6.87
C GLY A 79 12.94 -6.22 -6.64
N ARG A 80 14.08 -5.80 -6.09
CA ARG A 80 15.23 -6.64 -5.74
C ARG A 80 15.42 -6.62 -4.22
N GLY A 81 15.89 -7.71 -3.62
CA GLY A 81 16.20 -7.74 -2.18
C GLY A 81 15.02 -7.45 -1.22
N LEU A 82 13.76 -7.58 -1.65
CA LEU A 82 12.61 -7.15 -0.87
C LEU A 82 12.44 -7.96 0.43
N ASN A 83 12.45 -7.27 1.58
CA ASN A 83 12.23 -7.89 2.88
C ASN A 83 10.73 -8.03 3.19
N ARG A 84 10.13 -9.15 2.80
CA ARG A 84 8.69 -9.42 3.01
C ARG A 84 8.24 -9.27 4.47
N PRO A 85 8.94 -9.82 5.49
CA PRO A 85 8.56 -9.61 6.89
C PRO A 85 8.54 -8.15 7.33
N GLN A 86 9.53 -7.35 6.91
CA GLN A 86 9.58 -5.91 7.21
C GLN A 86 8.42 -5.17 6.56
N LEU A 87 8.19 -5.39 5.25
CA LEU A 87 7.10 -4.75 4.52
C LEU A 87 5.73 -5.12 5.09
N ARG A 88 5.54 -6.40 5.47
CA ARG A 88 4.31 -6.88 6.11
C ARG A 88 4.04 -6.13 7.42
N ARG A 89 5.01 -6.10 8.33
CA ARG A 89 4.86 -5.43 9.63
C ARG A 89 4.56 -3.95 9.49
N GLY A 90 5.25 -3.28 8.57
CA GLY A 90 4.99 -1.87 8.28
C GLY A 90 3.58 -1.64 7.75
N PHE A 91 3.13 -2.45 6.80
CA PHE A 91 1.77 -2.34 6.26
C PHE A 91 0.69 -2.63 7.31
N GLU A 92 0.89 -3.64 8.16
CA GLU A 92 -0.03 -3.98 9.26
C GLU A 92 -0.08 -2.88 10.33
N SER A 93 1.04 -2.19 10.59
CA SER A 93 1.08 -1.06 11.54
C SER A 93 0.25 0.15 11.09
N CYS A 94 -0.12 0.19 9.81
CA CYS A 94 -1.00 1.23 9.25
C CYS A 94 -2.48 0.94 9.51
N ALA A 95 -2.84 -0.19 10.13
CA ALA A 95 -4.22 -0.45 10.54
C ALA A 95 -4.71 0.60 11.55
N ALA A 96 -5.99 0.97 11.43
CA ALA A 96 -6.66 1.99 12.24
C ALA A 96 -7.51 1.43 13.38
#